data_AF-A0A182MVJ0-F1
#
_entry.id   AF-A0A182MVJ0-F1
#
_cell.length_a   1.000
_cell.length_b   1.000
_cell.length_c   1.000
_cell.angle_alpha   90.00
_cell.angle_beta   90.00
_cell.angle_gamma   90.00
#
_symmetry.space_group_name_H-M   'P 1'
#
loop_
_entity.id
_entity.type
_entity.pdbx_description
1 polymer ?
#
loop_
_entity_poly.entity_id
_entity_poly.type
_entity_poly.pdbx_seq_one_letter_code
_entity_poly.pdbx_strand_id
1 'polypeptide(L)'
;MTTELKIKIDQRSFKSASDTAVCGDFGEFEQKAREFCDKFMLVCNSCNEETLKTKAETLLPDWCRNETVIDLLRGKLSSAMKSSPPELLDIKFIQNFFLELKLPDNVRILLNDAGFGKTTYFTWLAWHLSSSDPSLNVVMLNAIEFSTDFFQLLELLETKNDTVQNLSEPEILILFYRYIHLALFVPDINKRTIKQTNVDRETADRCAKLLKFTNGRIELDSTEGIELSTKELIELRLFREKFNRTKLILIFDGFDEIAPNYKDVVLTCLARFAQLDGVQSLYLSSRPYGFETDLKRTFDRSRWYRLKLLSQEKIVLAVHNFLRAKLKDYKHYEEKHRLDVLKQLCECIMINLFDVANVPLLLYMVLVRTLDVIRARVNEHTHSITRDMLKNANMDILHLVECFINRKIEILVTDKAGITDSASMTAAAKTDEKKEKIKNRHILLAMCVMFDSKSREQLLSKKKQKKARKAMKKVNEGDEKTGLVLGPSITTVTIKKS
;
A
#
# COMPACT_ATOMS: atom_id res chain seq x y z
N MET A 1 -57.75 -26.13 21.07
CA MET A 1 -57.18 -26.12 22.43
C MET A 1 -55.68 -26.26 22.30
N THR A 2 -54.98 -25.13 22.24
CA THR A 2 -53.51 -25.06 22.13
C THR A 2 -52.94 -25.03 23.54
N THR A 3 -52.23 -26.08 23.91
CA THR A 3 -51.44 -26.19 25.15
C THR A 3 -50.25 -25.23 25.08
N GLU A 4 -50.27 -24.18 25.90
CA GLU A 4 -49.12 -23.32 26.16
C GLU A 4 -48.00 -24.10 26.86
N LEU A 5 -46.82 -24.08 26.27
CA LEU A 5 -45.59 -24.59 26.86
C LEU A 5 -45.01 -23.51 27.79
N LYS A 6 -45.30 -23.60 29.10
CA LYS A 6 -44.68 -22.74 30.12
C LYS A 6 -43.28 -23.24 30.45
N ILE A 7 -42.25 -22.64 29.85
CA ILE A 7 -40.86 -22.83 30.26
C ILE A 7 -40.57 -21.91 31.45
N LYS A 8 -40.39 -22.51 32.63
CA LYS A 8 -40.00 -21.82 33.85
C LYS A 8 -38.47 -21.87 33.96
N ILE A 9 -37.79 -20.77 33.68
CA ILE A 9 -36.33 -20.66 33.82
C ILE A 9 -36.01 -20.15 35.23
N ASP A 10 -35.35 -21.00 36.02
CA ASP A 10 -34.91 -20.68 37.38
C ASP A 10 -33.66 -19.78 37.33
N GLN A 11 -33.74 -18.59 37.93
CA GLN A 11 -32.64 -17.63 38.03
C GLN A 11 -31.45 -18.12 38.89
N ARG A 12 -31.59 -19.24 39.62
CA ARG A 12 -30.55 -19.74 40.53
C ARG A 12 -29.33 -20.35 39.82
N SER A 13 -29.42 -20.67 38.53
CA SER A 13 -28.30 -21.27 37.78
C SER A 13 -27.23 -20.26 37.34
N PHE A 14 -27.43 -18.96 37.51
CA PHE A 14 -26.52 -17.91 37.02
C PHE A 14 -25.57 -17.33 38.08
N LYS A 15 -25.63 -17.80 39.34
CA LYS A 15 -24.92 -17.15 40.45
C LYS A 15 -23.60 -17.79 40.90
N SER A 16 -23.06 -18.78 40.20
CA SER A 16 -21.80 -19.42 40.60
C SER A 16 -20.70 -19.29 39.54
N ALA A 17 -20.34 -18.06 39.18
CA ALA A 17 -19.08 -17.74 38.52
C ALA A 17 -18.80 -16.23 38.58
N SER A 18 -18.81 -15.65 39.78
CA SER A 18 -18.28 -14.31 40.00
C SER A 18 -17.50 -14.34 41.30
N ASP A 19 -16.23 -14.71 41.21
CA ASP A 19 -15.19 -14.30 42.15
C ASP A 19 -13.82 -14.66 41.57
N THR A 20 -13.38 -13.87 40.59
CA THR A 20 -11.96 -13.54 40.38
C THR A 20 -11.90 -12.28 39.53
N ALA A 21 -11.54 -11.17 40.16
CA ALA A 21 -11.32 -9.89 39.50
C ALA A 21 -10.08 -9.99 38.59
N VAL A 22 -10.28 -9.83 37.28
CA VAL A 22 -9.19 -9.52 36.34
C VAL A 22 -9.27 -8.03 36.04
N CYS A 23 -8.31 -7.27 36.58
CA CYS A 23 -8.11 -5.86 36.28
C CYS A 23 -7.32 -5.74 34.97
N GLY A 24 -7.97 -5.19 33.93
CA GLY A 24 -7.46 -4.90 32.59
C GLY A 24 -8.62 -4.71 31.62
N ASP A 25 -8.41 -4.05 30.47
CA ASP A 25 -9.42 -3.69 29.44
C ASP A 25 -10.40 -4.83 29.05
N PHE A 26 -10.05 -6.09 29.31
CA PHE A 26 -10.92 -7.26 29.13
C PHE A 26 -12.11 -7.34 30.10
N GLY A 27 -11.99 -6.80 31.32
CA GLY A 27 -13.08 -6.85 32.32
C GLY A 27 -14.28 -5.98 31.93
N GLU A 28 -14.02 -4.83 31.32
CA GLU A 28 -15.06 -3.94 30.81
C GLU A 28 -15.78 -4.55 29.61
N PHE A 29 -15.05 -5.21 28.71
CA PHE A 29 -15.62 -5.93 27.58
C PHE A 29 -16.54 -7.08 28.03
N GLU A 30 -16.10 -7.93 28.97
CA GLU A 30 -16.93 -9.03 29.47
C GLU A 30 -18.20 -8.56 30.19
N GLN A 31 -18.12 -7.46 30.92
CA GLN A 31 -19.27 -6.84 31.56
C GLN A 31 -20.26 -6.32 30.51
N LYS A 32 -19.77 -5.65 29.47
CA LYS A 32 -20.58 -5.15 28.35
C LYS A 32 -21.17 -6.27 27.50
N ALA A 33 -20.44 -7.36 27.30
CA ALA A 33 -20.92 -8.55 26.60
C ALA A 33 -22.07 -9.24 27.38
N ARG A 34 -21.95 -9.36 28.70
CA ARG A 34 -23.03 -9.87 29.56
C ARG A 34 -24.26 -8.96 29.53
N GLU A 35 -24.06 -7.65 29.69
CA GLU A 35 -25.14 -6.66 29.60
C GLU A 35 -25.86 -6.71 28.25
N PHE A 36 -25.10 -6.86 27.16
CA PHE A 36 -25.65 -7.05 25.82
C PHE A 36 -26.45 -8.34 25.72
N CYS A 37 -25.91 -9.49 26.15
CA CYS A 37 -26.61 -10.78 26.07
C CYS A 37 -27.91 -10.81 26.88
N ASP A 38 -27.93 -10.27 28.10
CA ASP A 38 -29.15 -10.20 28.93
C ASP A 38 -30.24 -9.35 28.26
N LYS A 39 -29.85 -8.20 27.71
CA LYS A 39 -30.78 -7.31 27.01
C LYS A 39 -31.18 -7.85 25.64
N PHE A 40 -30.29 -8.56 24.96
CA PHE A 40 -30.53 -9.18 23.66
C PHE A 40 -31.51 -10.36 23.76
N MET A 41 -31.39 -11.19 24.81
CA MET A 41 -32.38 -12.24 25.11
C MET A 41 -33.78 -11.65 25.37
N LEU A 42 -33.87 -10.47 25.97
CA LEU A 42 -35.11 -9.70 26.10
C LEU A 42 -35.65 -9.20 24.74
N VAL A 43 -34.78 -8.89 23.78
CA VAL A 43 -35.15 -8.47 22.42
C VAL A 43 -35.60 -9.66 21.55
N CYS A 44 -34.98 -10.84 21.67
CA CYS A 44 -35.37 -12.04 20.91
C CYS A 44 -36.80 -12.54 21.19
N ASN A 45 -37.43 -12.08 22.27
CA ASN A 45 -38.87 -12.27 22.51
C ASN A 45 -39.77 -11.31 21.71
N SER A 46 -39.20 -10.48 20.83
CA SER A 46 -39.95 -9.60 19.91
C SER A 46 -40.24 -10.33 18.59
N CYS A 47 -41.51 -10.41 18.23
CA CYS A 47 -41.95 -11.00 16.96
C CYS A 47 -41.87 -10.02 15.76
N ASN A 48 -41.40 -8.79 15.98
CA ASN A 48 -41.34 -7.71 14.99
C ASN A 48 -39.89 -7.38 14.65
N GLU A 49 -39.54 -7.52 13.37
CA GLU A 49 -38.20 -7.31 12.79
C GLU A 49 -37.71 -5.87 12.90
N GLU A 50 -38.57 -4.88 12.66
CA GLU A 50 -38.27 -3.44 12.81
C GLU A 50 -37.95 -3.10 14.27
N THR A 51 -38.72 -3.68 15.20
CA THR A 51 -38.51 -3.49 16.65
C THR A 51 -37.23 -4.15 17.14
N LEU A 52 -36.85 -5.28 16.52
CA LEU A 52 -35.59 -5.96 16.79
C LEU A 52 -34.39 -5.11 16.35
N LYS A 53 -34.49 -4.47 15.17
CA LYS A 53 -33.48 -3.57 14.60
C LYS A 53 -33.22 -2.36 15.51
N THR A 54 -34.25 -1.58 15.82
CA THR A 54 -34.09 -0.35 16.63
C THR A 54 -33.56 -0.66 18.02
N LYS A 55 -33.97 -1.77 18.63
CA LYS A 55 -33.47 -2.17 19.96
C LYS A 55 -32.04 -2.69 19.89
N ALA A 56 -31.67 -3.50 18.89
CA ALA A 56 -30.29 -3.97 18.72
C ALA A 56 -29.29 -2.81 18.56
N GLU A 57 -29.66 -1.77 17.79
CA GLU A 57 -28.85 -0.54 17.62
C GLU A 57 -28.55 0.15 18.96
N THR A 58 -29.52 0.19 19.88
CA THR A 58 -29.34 0.81 21.21
C THR A 58 -28.52 -0.05 22.17
N LEU A 59 -28.43 -1.35 21.94
CA LEU A 59 -27.75 -2.32 22.81
C LEU A 59 -26.29 -2.56 22.41
N LEU A 60 -25.98 -2.37 21.13
CA LEU A 60 -24.63 -2.54 20.61
C LEU A 60 -23.71 -1.37 21.04
N PRO A 61 -22.45 -1.64 21.42
CA PRO A 61 -21.44 -0.61 21.60
C PRO A 61 -21.32 0.29 20.36
N ASP A 62 -20.93 1.55 20.53
CA ASP A 62 -20.91 2.53 19.43
C ASP A 62 -20.09 2.07 18.21
N TRP A 63 -19.01 1.30 18.42
CA TRP A 63 -18.18 0.74 17.35
C TRP A 63 -18.86 -0.42 16.57
N CYS A 64 -19.95 -0.99 17.10
CA CYS A 64 -20.79 -2.01 16.47
C CYS A 64 -22.02 -1.44 15.76
N ARG A 65 -22.35 -0.14 15.90
CA ARG A 65 -23.49 0.53 15.23
C ARG A 65 -23.24 0.80 13.76
N ASN A 66 -22.62 -0.14 13.06
CA ASN A 66 -22.46 -0.11 11.62
C ASN A 66 -23.61 -0.90 10.99
N GLU A 67 -24.29 -0.29 10.02
CA GLU A 67 -25.47 -0.88 9.36
C GLU A 67 -25.17 -2.25 8.75
N THR A 68 -23.98 -2.45 8.16
CA THR A 68 -23.53 -3.74 7.62
C THR A 68 -23.29 -4.79 8.71
N VAL A 69 -22.77 -4.42 9.87
CA VAL A 69 -22.59 -5.34 11.02
C VAL A 69 -23.94 -5.76 11.58
N ILE A 70 -24.87 -4.82 11.66
CA ILE A 70 -26.25 -5.06 12.10
C ILE A 70 -26.97 -5.98 11.10
N ASP A 71 -26.80 -5.75 9.81
CA ASP A 71 -27.40 -6.58 8.75
C ASP A 71 -26.82 -8.01 8.74
N LEU A 72 -25.50 -8.16 8.92
CA LEU A 72 -24.83 -9.46 9.05
C LEU A 72 -25.28 -10.20 10.31
N LEU A 73 -25.36 -9.49 11.44
CA LEU A 73 -25.86 -10.04 12.70
C LEU A 73 -27.31 -10.49 12.53
N ARG A 74 -28.17 -9.65 11.93
CA ARG A 74 -29.56 -9.98 11.60
C ARG A 74 -29.65 -11.23 10.73
N GLY A 75 -28.85 -11.31 9.66
CA GLY A 75 -28.84 -12.46 8.77
C GLY A 75 -28.47 -13.76 9.51
N LYS A 76 -27.42 -13.72 10.33
CA LYS A 76 -26.96 -14.89 11.09
C LYS A 76 -27.96 -15.31 12.18
N LEU A 77 -28.55 -14.35 12.89
CA LEU A 77 -29.61 -14.59 13.87
C LEU A 77 -30.87 -15.17 13.22
N SER A 78 -31.31 -14.61 12.08
CA SER A 78 -32.47 -15.12 11.34
C SER A 78 -32.25 -16.56 10.91
N SER A 79 -31.06 -16.90 10.42
CA SER A 79 -30.68 -18.27 10.06
C SER A 79 -30.65 -19.21 11.25
N ALA A 80 -30.05 -18.79 12.38
CA ALA A 80 -29.98 -19.57 13.62
C ALA A 80 -31.36 -19.81 14.26
N MET A 81 -32.28 -18.87 14.15
CA MET A 81 -33.67 -19.03 14.62
C MET A 81 -34.51 -19.92 13.70
N LYS A 82 -34.19 -19.95 12.41
CA LYS A 82 -34.90 -20.77 11.40
C LYS A 82 -34.32 -22.18 11.25
N SER A 83 -33.18 -22.49 11.88
CA SER A 83 -32.60 -23.83 11.85
C SER A 83 -33.46 -24.83 12.64
N SER A 84 -33.36 -26.12 12.29
CA SER A 84 -34.05 -27.19 13.00
C SER A 84 -33.05 -28.29 13.38
N PRO A 85 -32.74 -28.45 14.68
CA PRO A 85 -33.21 -27.65 15.82
C PRO A 85 -32.64 -26.22 15.80
N PRO A 86 -33.35 -25.23 16.40
CA PRO A 86 -32.84 -23.86 16.53
C PRO A 86 -31.48 -23.86 17.22
N GLU A 87 -30.53 -23.10 16.69
CA GLU A 87 -29.22 -22.96 17.32
C GLU A 87 -29.34 -22.18 18.63
N LEU A 88 -28.58 -22.61 19.64
CA LEU A 88 -28.62 -22.01 20.96
C LEU A 88 -27.85 -20.69 20.94
N LEU A 89 -28.57 -19.57 21.03
CA LEU A 89 -28.03 -18.21 21.02
C LEU A 89 -27.45 -17.85 22.41
N ASP A 90 -26.28 -18.40 22.74
CA ASP A 90 -25.56 -18.07 23.98
C ASP A 90 -24.46 -17.01 23.77
N ILE A 91 -23.79 -16.62 24.87
CA ILE A 91 -22.66 -15.68 24.83
C ILE A 91 -21.56 -16.18 23.89
N LYS A 92 -21.31 -17.50 23.83
CA LYS A 92 -20.28 -18.07 22.95
C LYS A 92 -20.64 -17.93 21.47
N PHE A 93 -21.91 -18.10 21.10
CA PHE A 93 -22.39 -17.87 19.74
C PHE A 93 -22.12 -16.42 19.29
N ILE A 94 -22.45 -15.46 20.15
CA ILE A 94 -22.25 -14.03 19.86
C ILE A 94 -20.76 -13.68 19.84
N GLN A 95 -19.97 -14.19 20.79
CA GLN A 95 -18.51 -14.04 20.78
C GLN A 95 -17.90 -14.62 19.51
N ASN A 96 -18.28 -15.84 19.11
CA ASN A 96 -17.81 -16.46 17.88
C ASN A 96 -18.24 -15.66 16.65
N PHE A 97 -19.45 -15.11 16.60
CA PHE A 97 -19.87 -14.21 15.53
C PHE A 97 -18.98 -12.96 15.43
N PHE A 98 -18.66 -12.30 16.55
CA PHE A 98 -17.78 -11.13 16.55
C PHE A 98 -16.30 -11.48 16.32
N LEU A 99 -15.86 -12.69 16.68
CA LEU A 99 -14.52 -13.21 16.37
C LEU A 99 -14.39 -13.63 14.89
N GLU A 100 -15.47 -14.13 14.29
CA GLU A 100 -15.56 -14.50 12.87
C GLU A 100 -15.88 -13.32 11.96
N LEU A 101 -16.38 -12.21 12.53
CA LEU A 101 -16.55 -10.93 11.85
C LEU A 101 -15.16 -10.42 11.40
N LYS A 102 -14.77 -10.82 10.18
CA LYS A 102 -13.67 -10.20 9.44
C LYS A 102 -14.08 -8.77 9.08
N LEU A 103 -13.98 -7.86 10.04
CA LEU A 103 -14.05 -6.44 9.76
C LEU A 103 -12.71 -6.00 9.14
N PRO A 104 -12.72 -5.23 8.03
CA PRO A 104 -11.58 -5.09 7.12
C PRO A 104 -10.55 -4.08 7.63
N ASP A 105 -9.85 -4.42 8.69
CA ASP A 105 -8.56 -3.79 9.07
C ASP A 105 -7.39 -4.36 8.22
N ASN A 106 -7.71 -5.06 7.12
CA ASN A 106 -6.74 -5.77 6.30
C ASN A 106 -6.01 -4.85 5.30
N VAL A 107 -6.48 -3.61 5.11
CA VAL A 107 -5.85 -2.64 4.20
C VAL A 107 -4.94 -1.68 4.96
N ARG A 108 -3.68 -1.56 4.51
CA ARG A 108 -2.65 -0.68 5.07
C ARG A 108 -2.09 0.23 3.98
N ILE A 109 -2.22 1.54 4.18
CA ILE A 109 -1.87 2.56 3.19
C ILE A 109 -0.64 3.32 3.67
N LEU A 110 0.39 3.39 2.83
CA LEU A 110 1.62 4.14 3.05
C LEU A 110 1.65 5.35 2.12
N LEU A 111 1.45 6.54 2.69
CA LEU A 111 1.55 7.80 1.95
C LEU A 111 2.81 8.57 2.33
N ASN A 112 3.70 8.72 1.36
CA ASN A 112 4.88 9.57 1.51
C ASN A 112 5.22 10.25 0.21
N ASP A 113 5.90 11.36 0.33
CA ASP A 113 6.51 12.08 -0.78
C ASP A 113 7.57 11.25 -1.53
N ALA A 114 8.00 11.77 -2.67
CA ALA A 114 9.05 11.14 -3.46
C ALA A 114 10.36 11.09 -2.66
N GLY A 115 11.10 9.98 -2.76
CA GLY A 115 12.42 9.84 -2.14
C GLY A 115 12.44 9.34 -0.68
N PHE A 116 11.28 9.17 -0.04
CA PHE A 116 11.17 8.61 1.31
C PHE A 116 11.45 7.10 1.41
N GLY A 117 11.66 6.41 0.28
CA GLY A 117 12.01 4.98 0.27
C GLY A 117 10.81 4.02 0.40
N LYS A 118 9.61 4.41 -0.07
CA LYS A 118 8.41 3.54 -0.05
C LYS A 118 8.64 2.16 -0.67
N THR A 119 9.12 2.11 -1.92
CA THR A 119 9.45 0.86 -2.62
C THR A 119 10.45 0.03 -1.84
N THR A 120 11.54 0.63 -1.36
CA THR A 120 12.54 -0.05 -0.53
C THR A 120 11.92 -0.63 0.74
N TYR A 121 11.07 0.14 1.43
CA TYR A 121 10.36 -0.33 2.61
C TYR A 121 9.43 -1.52 2.28
N PHE A 122 8.68 -1.46 1.18
CA PHE A 122 7.82 -2.57 0.75
C PHE A 122 8.60 -3.82 0.33
N THR A 123 9.76 -3.67 -0.33
CA THR A 123 10.65 -4.80 -0.61
C THR A 123 11.11 -5.48 0.69
N TRP A 124 11.53 -4.69 1.69
CA TRP A 124 11.93 -5.22 3.00
C TRP A 124 10.77 -5.84 3.76
N LEU A 125 9.58 -5.22 3.70
CA LEU A 125 8.36 -5.74 4.30
C LEU A 125 7.99 -7.09 3.68
N ALA A 126 8.04 -7.20 2.35
CA ALA A 126 7.75 -8.44 1.65
C ALA A 126 8.71 -9.55 2.08
N TRP A 127 10.02 -9.26 2.10
CA TRP A 127 11.04 -10.19 2.58
C TRP A 127 10.80 -10.60 4.04
N HIS A 128 10.52 -9.64 4.92
CA HIS A 128 10.32 -9.89 6.35
C HIS A 128 9.08 -10.77 6.60
N LEU A 129 7.96 -10.48 5.93
CA LEU A 129 6.73 -11.27 6.04
C LEU A 129 6.96 -12.71 5.56
N SER A 130 7.56 -12.88 4.37
CA SER A 130 7.86 -14.20 3.82
C SER A 130 8.85 -15.00 4.67
N SER A 131 9.81 -14.33 5.32
CA SER A 131 10.80 -14.98 6.18
C SER A 131 10.27 -15.32 7.56
N SER A 132 9.33 -14.53 8.09
CA SER A 132 8.80 -14.71 9.45
C SER A 132 7.70 -15.75 9.50
N ASP A 133 6.88 -15.86 8.45
CA ASP A 133 5.90 -16.94 8.30
C ASP A 133 5.97 -17.51 6.86
N PRO A 134 6.71 -18.61 6.66
CA PRO A 134 6.82 -19.29 5.35
C PRO A 134 5.47 -19.82 4.82
N SER A 135 4.43 -19.89 5.66
CA SER A 135 3.09 -20.28 5.24
C SER A 135 2.35 -19.16 4.51
N LEU A 136 2.81 -17.91 4.61
CA LEU A 136 2.29 -16.80 3.81
C LEU A 136 2.66 -16.95 2.34
N ASN A 137 1.87 -16.31 1.47
CA ASN A 137 2.23 -16.06 0.09
C ASN A 137 2.13 -14.56 -0.15
N VAL A 138 3.29 -13.91 -0.13
CA VAL A 138 3.41 -12.46 -0.23
C VAL A 138 3.69 -12.11 -1.69
N VAL A 139 2.76 -11.39 -2.31
CA VAL A 139 2.82 -11.02 -3.73
C VAL A 139 2.95 -9.52 -3.84
N MET A 140 4.04 -9.05 -4.46
CA MET A 140 4.28 -7.64 -4.70
C MET A 140 3.94 -7.29 -6.15
N LEU A 141 3.02 -6.34 -6.34
CA LEU A 141 2.64 -5.76 -7.61
C LEU A 141 3.20 -4.35 -7.70
N ASN A 142 4.09 -4.09 -8.65
CA ASN A 142 4.54 -2.75 -8.95
C ASN A 142 3.59 -2.11 -9.97
N ALA A 143 2.91 -1.02 -9.61
CA ALA A 143 1.87 -0.42 -10.43
C ALA A 143 2.34 -0.10 -11.87
N ILE A 144 3.60 0.30 -12.05
CA ILE A 144 4.14 0.61 -13.39
C ILE A 144 4.25 -0.64 -14.27
N GLU A 145 4.55 -1.80 -13.67
CA GLU A 145 4.69 -3.07 -14.38
C GLU A 145 3.35 -3.59 -14.92
N PHE A 146 2.27 -3.28 -14.20
CA PHE A 146 0.91 -3.70 -14.53
C PHE A 146 0.10 -2.63 -15.28
N SER A 147 0.74 -1.55 -15.75
CA SER A 147 0.03 -0.47 -16.47
C SER A 147 -0.68 -0.96 -17.73
N THR A 148 -0.09 -1.92 -18.46
CA THR A 148 -0.74 -2.54 -19.63
C THR A 148 -1.97 -3.35 -19.22
N ASP A 149 -1.89 -4.11 -18.13
CA ASP A 149 -2.99 -4.94 -17.64
C ASP A 149 -4.19 -4.10 -17.19
N PHE A 150 -3.94 -2.98 -16.50
CA PHE A 150 -4.98 -2.03 -16.13
C PHE A 150 -5.59 -1.31 -17.33
N PHE A 151 -4.78 -1.01 -18.35
CA PHE A 151 -5.27 -0.45 -19.61
C PHE A 151 -6.20 -1.43 -20.35
N GLN A 152 -5.78 -2.67 -20.53
CA GLN A 152 -6.58 -3.70 -21.19
C GLN A 152 -7.89 -3.98 -20.43
N LEU A 153 -7.85 -3.97 -19.10
CA LEU A 153 -9.05 -4.10 -18.28
C LEU A 153 -10.01 -2.93 -18.48
N LEU A 154 -9.50 -1.70 -18.51
CA LEU A 154 -10.31 -0.51 -18.80
C LEU A 154 -10.97 -0.61 -20.17
N GLU A 155 -10.21 -0.91 -21.24
CA GLU A 155 -10.75 -1.04 -22.60
C GLU A 155 -11.81 -2.15 -22.68
N LEU A 156 -11.59 -3.29 -22.02
CA LEU A 156 -12.54 -4.40 -21.98
C LEU A 156 -13.86 -3.98 -21.32
N LEU A 157 -13.79 -3.26 -20.20
CA LEU A 157 -14.96 -2.78 -19.46
C LEU A 157 -15.71 -1.71 -20.24
N GLU A 158 -15.00 -0.77 -20.87
CA GLU A 158 -15.61 0.24 -21.74
C GLU A 158 -16.33 -0.40 -22.93
N THR A 159 -15.73 -1.41 -23.56
CA THR A 159 -16.33 -2.14 -24.69
C THR A 159 -17.61 -2.89 -24.27
N LYS A 160 -17.65 -3.39 -23.03
CA LYS A 160 -18.83 -4.06 -22.47
C LYS A 160 -19.84 -3.10 -21.84
N ASN A 161 -19.55 -1.80 -21.80
CA ASN A 161 -20.29 -0.79 -21.05
C ASN A 161 -20.51 -1.22 -19.58
N ASP A 162 -19.43 -1.69 -18.95
CA ASP A 162 -19.45 -2.35 -17.66
C ASP A 162 -18.44 -1.72 -16.68
N THR A 163 -18.47 -2.15 -15.41
CA THR A 163 -17.54 -1.68 -14.37
C THR A 163 -16.98 -2.84 -13.58
N VAL A 164 -15.81 -2.65 -12.95
CA VAL A 164 -15.22 -3.64 -12.05
C VAL A 164 -16.17 -4.02 -10.90
N GLN A 165 -17.07 -3.12 -10.49
CA GLN A 165 -18.05 -3.42 -9.44
C GLN A 165 -19.07 -4.48 -9.87
N ASN A 166 -19.37 -4.57 -11.16
CA ASN A 166 -20.37 -5.49 -11.69
C ASN A 166 -19.78 -6.88 -12.00
N LEU A 167 -18.45 -7.02 -12.01
CA LEU A 167 -17.81 -8.32 -12.20
C LEU A 167 -18.24 -9.29 -11.09
N SER A 168 -18.58 -10.50 -11.51
CA SER A 168 -18.92 -11.61 -10.61
C SER A 168 -17.70 -12.05 -9.78
N GLU A 169 -17.94 -12.75 -8.66
CA GLU A 169 -16.82 -13.29 -7.85
C GLU A 169 -15.87 -14.19 -8.64
N PRO A 170 -16.34 -15.12 -9.50
CA PRO A 170 -15.45 -15.89 -10.36
C PRO A 170 -14.59 -15.03 -11.29
N GLU A 171 -15.15 -13.98 -11.89
CA GLU A 171 -14.38 -13.07 -12.76
C GLU A 171 -13.31 -12.29 -11.97
N ILE A 172 -13.63 -11.84 -10.76
CA ILE A 172 -12.65 -11.21 -9.87
C ILE A 172 -11.56 -12.19 -9.45
N LEU A 173 -11.90 -13.46 -9.18
CA LEU A 173 -10.92 -14.50 -8.83
C LEU A 173 -9.99 -14.83 -10.00
N ILE A 174 -10.52 -14.92 -11.22
CA ILE A 174 -9.71 -15.11 -12.44
C ILE A 174 -8.76 -13.94 -12.60
N LEU A 175 -9.27 -12.71 -12.48
CA LEU A 175 -8.45 -11.50 -12.57
C LEU A 175 -7.37 -11.47 -11.49
N PHE A 176 -7.70 -11.82 -10.25
CA PHE A 176 -6.78 -11.86 -9.13
C PHE A 176 -5.68 -12.91 -9.33
N TYR A 177 -6.03 -14.12 -9.78
CA TYR A 177 -5.08 -15.16 -10.14
C TYR A 177 -4.14 -14.69 -11.25
N ARG A 178 -4.66 -14.04 -12.30
CA ARG A 178 -3.82 -13.49 -13.37
C ARG A 178 -2.75 -12.54 -12.85
N TYR A 179 -3.11 -11.58 -11.97
CA TYR A 179 -2.12 -10.67 -11.39
C TYR A 179 -1.05 -11.40 -10.57
N ILE A 180 -1.44 -12.42 -9.81
CA ILE A 180 -0.50 -13.23 -9.03
C ILE A 180 0.43 -14.04 -9.94
N HIS A 181 -0.13 -14.68 -10.97
CA HIS A 181 0.65 -15.45 -11.95
C HIS A 181 1.73 -14.59 -12.58
N LEU A 182 1.32 -13.44 -13.11
CA LEU A 182 2.21 -12.49 -13.75
C LEU A 182 3.32 -12.03 -12.78
N ALA A 183 2.96 -11.64 -11.55
CA ALA A 183 3.92 -11.15 -10.57
C ALA A 183 4.96 -12.18 -10.13
N LEU A 184 4.58 -13.46 -10.04
CA LEU A 184 5.45 -14.51 -9.52
C LEU A 184 6.26 -15.22 -10.61
N PHE A 185 5.72 -15.33 -11.83
CA PHE A 185 6.29 -16.19 -12.86
C PHE A 185 6.72 -15.48 -14.13
N VAL A 186 6.36 -14.21 -14.30
CA VAL A 186 6.74 -13.42 -15.48
C VAL A 186 7.74 -12.33 -15.06
N PRO A 187 9.03 -12.49 -15.38
CA PRO A 187 10.03 -11.47 -15.07
C PRO A 187 9.86 -10.23 -15.95
N ASP A 188 10.09 -9.06 -15.35
CA ASP A 188 10.22 -7.77 -16.05
C ASP A 188 9.09 -7.48 -17.06
N ILE A 189 7.82 -7.63 -16.63
CA ILE A 189 6.64 -7.53 -17.50
C ILE A 189 6.63 -6.29 -18.39
N ASN A 190 6.98 -5.12 -17.85
CA ASN A 190 7.01 -3.85 -18.57
C ASN A 190 8.15 -3.72 -19.59
N LYS A 191 9.17 -4.57 -19.54
CA LYS A 191 10.27 -4.60 -20.51
C LYS A 191 9.99 -5.52 -21.70
N ARG A 192 8.92 -6.30 -21.64
CA ARG A 192 8.49 -7.20 -22.72
C ARG A 192 7.48 -6.48 -23.61
N THR A 193 7.30 -6.98 -24.84
CA THR A 193 6.23 -6.47 -25.69
C THR A 193 4.87 -6.96 -25.23
N ILE A 194 3.79 -6.26 -25.58
CA ILE A 194 2.42 -6.68 -25.25
C ILE A 194 2.18 -8.10 -25.79
N LYS A 195 2.61 -8.36 -27.03
CA LYS A 195 2.50 -9.68 -27.67
C LYS A 195 3.20 -10.79 -26.87
N GLN A 196 4.38 -10.53 -26.33
CA GLN A 196 5.11 -11.52 -25.53
C GLN A 196 4.37 -11.83 -24.22
N THR A 197 3.93 -10.80 -23.50
CA THR A 197 3.24 -10.97 -22.22
C THR A 197 1.81 -11.51 -22.39
N ASN A 198 1.16 -11.28 -23.53
CA ASN A 198 -0.18 -11.83 -23.78
C ASN A 198 -0.21 -13.36 -23.75
N VAL A 199 0.87 -14.04 -24.16
CA VAL A 199 0.98 -15.50 -24.04
C VAL A 199 0.86 -15.94 -22.56
N ASP A 200 1.50 -15.20 -21.65
CA ASP A 200 1.44 -15.49 -20.22
C ASP A 200 0.06 -15.13 -19.63
N ARG A 201 -0.58 -14.05 -20.12
CA ARG A 201 -1.96 -13.69 -19.73
C ARG A 201 -2.97 -14.76 -20.14
N GLU A 202 -2.91 -15.21 -21.39
CA GLU A 202 -3.76 -16.28 -21.91
C GLU A 202 -3.53 -17.60 -21.16
N THR A 203 -2.28 -17.87 -20.80
CA THR A 203 -1.93 -19.03 -19.95
C THR A 203 -2.58 -18.92 -18.58
N ALA A 204 -2.46 -17.76 -17.92
CA ALA A 204 -3.07 -17.53 -16.61
C ALA A 204 -4.60 -17.66 -16.67
N ASP A 205 -5.24 -17.08 -17.68
CA ASP A 205 -6.69 -17.15 -17.86
C ASP A 205 -7.18 -18.58 -18.10
N ARG A 206 -6.46 -19.31 -18.96
CA ARG A 206 -6.74 -20.73 -19.24
C ARG A 206 -6.63 -21.57 -17.97
N CYS A 207 -5.60 -21.34 -17.16
CA CYS A 207 -5.43 -22.02 -15.87
C CYS A 207 -6.55 -21.64 -14.89
N ALA A 208 -6.94 -20.37 -14.85
CA ALA A 208 -7.94 -19.86 -13.92
C ALA A 208 -9.35 -20.41 -14.15
N LYS A 209 -9.67 -20.89 -15.36
CA LYS A 209 -10.96 -21.54 -15.66
C LYS A 209 -11.23 -22.78 -14.79
N LEU A 210 -10.16 -23.46 -14.37
CA LEU A 210 -10.24 -24.62 -13.49
C LEU A 210 -10.56 -24.25 -12.04
N LEU A 211 -10.57 -22.96 -11.68
CA LEU A 211 -10.90 -22.51 -10.34
C LEU A 211 -12.41 -22.44 -10.17
N LYS A 212 -12.97 -23.35 -9.37
CA LYS A 212 -14.37 -23.27 -8.92
C LYS A 212 -14.43 -22.64 -7.55
N PHE A 213 -15.26 -21.62 -7.39
CA PHE A 213 -15.52 -21.02 -6.09
C PHE A 213 -16.79 -21.62 -5.50
N THR A 214 -16.68 -22.28 -4.36
CA THR A 214 -17.79 -22.96 -3.69
C THR A 214 -17.65 -22.77 -2.19
N ASN A 215 -18.68 -22.20 -1.55
CA ASN A 215 -18.72 -21.96 -0.11
C ASN A 215 -17.48 -21.22 0.45
N GLY A 216 -17.05 -20.14 -0.22
CA GLY A 216 -15.90 -19.35 0.24
C GLY A 216 -14.53 -19.99 -0.04
N ARG A 217 -14.49 -21.13 -0.73
CA ARG A 217 -13.26 -21.88 -1.02
C ARG A 217 -13.09 -22.11 -2.51
N ILE A 218 -11.84 -22.21 -2.92
CA ILE A 218 -11.43 -22.59 -4.26
C ILE A 218 -11.27 -24.10 -4.32
N GLU A 219 -11.89 -24.71 -5.31
CA GLU A 219 -11.70 -26.10 -5.73
C GLU A 219 -11.14 -26.13 -7.15
N LEU A 220 -10.48 -27.23 -7.52
CA LEU A 220 -10.00 -27.42 -8.89
C LEU A 220 -10.96 -28.33 -9.63
N ASP A 221 -11.51 -27.84 -10.73
CA ASP A 221 -12.35 -28.65 -11.59
C ASP A 221 -11.50 -29.60 -12.44
N SER A 222 -11.48 -30.87 -12.07
CA SER A 222 -10.80 -31.90 -12.87
C SER A 222 -11.56 -32.29 -14.13
N THR A 223 -12.76 -31.75 -14.37
CA THR A 223 -13.64 -32.17 -15.48
C THR A 223 -13.52 -31.34 -16.75
N GLU A 224 -12.89 -30.16 -16.73
CA GLU A 224 -12.83 -29.28 -17.91
C GLU A 224 -11.91 -29.80 -19.05
N GLY A 225 -11.24 -30.94 -18.91
CA GLY A 225 -10.42 -31.53 -19.98
C GLY A 225 -9.23 -30.67 -20.41
N ILE A 226 -8.88 -29.63 -19.64
CA ILE A 226 -7.75 -28.74 -19.93
C ILE A 226 -6.45 -29.45 -19.55
N GLU A 227 -5.61 -29.71 -20.54
CA GLU A 227 -4.27 -30.25 -20.31
C GLU A 227 -3.35 -29.14 -19.76
N LEU A 228 -2.83 -29.37 -18.55
CA LEU A 228 -1.92 -28.47 -17.87
C LEU A 228 -0.54 -29.10 -17.73
N SER A 229 0.48 -28.29 -17.91
CA SER A 229 1.84 -28.66 -17.52
C SER A 229 1.94 -28.87 -16.02
N THR A 230 2.95 -29.63 -15.60
CA THR A 230 3.23 -29.85 -14.16
C THR A 230 3.44 -28.53 -13.41
N LYS A 231 4.07 -27.53 -14.04
CA LYS A 231 4.31 -26.22 -13.44
C LYS A 231 2.98 -25.48 -13.18
N GLU A 232 2.08 -25.45 -14.15
CA GLU A 232 0.76 -24.81 -14.04
C GLU A 232 -0.11 -25.49 -12.97
N LEU A 233 -0.07 -26.83 -12.89
CA LEU A 233 -0.77 -27.58 -11.84
C LEU A 233 -0.25 -27.26 -10.44
N ILE A 234 1.07 -27.18 -10.28
CA ILE A 234 1.69 -26.80 -9.00
C ILE A 234 1.27 -25.39 -8.62
N GLU A 235 1.29 -24.45 -9.56
CA GLU A 235 0.88 -23.07 -9.36
C GLU A 235 -0.57 -22.97 -8.89
N LEU A 236 -1.52 -23.59 -9.61
CA LEU A 236 -2.94 -23.57 -9.24
C LEU A 236 -3.19 -24.18 -7.87
N ARG A 237 -2.53 -25.31 -7.58
CA ARG A 237 -2.63 -25.96 -6.26
C ARG A 237 -2.07 -25.08 -5.16
N LEU A 238 -0.96 -24.39 -5.40
CA LEU A 238 -0.37 -23.46 -4.45
C LEU A 238 -1.30 -22.27 -4.22
N PHE A 239 -1.83 -21.66 -5.28
CA PHE A 239 -2.78 -20.56 -5.18
C PHE A 239 -4.02 -20.96 -4.39
N ARG A 240 -4.66 -22.08 -4.76
CA ARG A 240 -5.82 -22.65 -4.04
C ARG A 240 -5.51 -22.84 -2.56
N GLU A 241 -4.40 -23.49 -2.25
CA GLU A 241 -4.02 -23.80 -0.86
C GLU A 241 -3.82 -22.53 -0.03
N LYS A 242 -3.13 -21.54 -0.59
CA LYS A 242 -2.86 -20.26 0.09
C LYS A 242 -4.12 -19.41 0.21
N PHE A 243 -4.98 -19.41 -0.81
CA PHE A 243 -6.28 -18.74 -0.77
C PHE A 243 -7.18 -19.35 0.31
N ASN A 244 -7.39 -20.67 0.27
CA ASN A 244 -8.32 -21.35 1.19
C ASN A 244 -7.89 -21.28 2.67
N ARG A 245 -6.61 -21.06 2.93
CA ARG A 245 -6.06 -20.86 4.29
C ARG A 245 -5.99 -19.40 4.71
N THR A 246 -6.47 -18.45 3.89
CA THR A 246 -6.34 -17.00 4.13
C THR A 246 -4.89 -16.60 4.39
N LYS A 247 -3.99 -16.99 3.48
CA LYS A 247 -2.54 -16.76 3.58
C LYS A 247 -1.98 -15.87 2.48
N LEU A 248 -2.82 -15.23 1.67
CA LEU A 248 -2.37 -14.30 0.62
C LEU A 248 -2.19 -12.90 1.19
N ILE A 249 -1.02 -12.30 0.95
CA ILE A 249 -0.74 -10.89 1.23
C ILE A 249 -0.43 -10.21 -0.09
N LEU A 250 -1.17 -9.15 -0.40
CA LEU A 250 -0.95 -8.32 -1.58
C LEU A 250 -0.22 -7.03 -1.20
N ILE A 251 0.83 -6.69 -1.91
CA ILE A 251 1.55 -5.42 -1.77
C ILE A 251 1.49 -4.69 -3.10
N PHE A 252 0.75 -3.59 -3.18
CA PHE A 252 0.62 -2.75 -4.36
C PHE A 252 1.48 -1.48 -4.19
N ASP A 253 2.61 -1.42 -4.90
CA ASP A 253 3.57 -0.32 -4.80
C ASP A 253 3.39 0.71 -5.93
N GLY A 254 3.34 1.99 -5.56
CA GLY A 254 3.39 3.10 -6.50
C GLY A 254 2.06 3.40 -7.19
N PHE A 255 0.94 3.42 -6.47
CA PHE A 255 -0.37 3.78 -7.05
C PHE A 255 -0.37 5.14 -7.76
N ASP A 256 0.43 6.09 -7.28
CA ASP A 256 0.64 7.38 -7.95
C ASP A 256 1.25 7.24 -9.35
N GLU A 257 1.81 6.10 -9.74
CA GLU A 257 2.40 5.89 -11.06
C GLU A 257 1.39 5.49 -12.14
N ILE A 258 0.16 5.08 -11.77
CA ILE A 258 -0.92 4.72 -12.71
C ILE A 258 -2.08 5.72 -12.72
N ALA A 259 -2.21 6.53 -11.68
CA ALA A 259 -3.21 7.60 -11.62
C ALA A 259 -2.85 8.73 -12.61
N PRO A 260 -3.77 9.64 -12.95
CA PRO A 260 -5.20 9.45 -12.86
C PRO A 260 -5.74 8.46 -13.91
N ASN A 261 -4.95 8.12 -14.93
CA ASN A 261 -5.38 7.37 -16.12
C ASN A 261 -6.16 6.09 -15.81
N TYR A 262 -5.72 5.32 -14.81
CA TYR A 262 -6.36 4.05 -14.42
C TYR A 262 -6.87 4.06 -12.98
N LYS A 263 -6.99 5.25 -12.37
CA LYS A 263 -7.21 5.43 -10.93
C LYS A 263 -8.44 4.67 -10.44
N ASP A 264 -9.58 4.89 -11.07
CA ASP A 264 -10.86 4.38 -10.57
C ASP A 264 -10.99 2.86 -10.79
N VAL A 265 -10.53 2.35 -11.94
CA VAL A 265 -10.46 0.91 -12.23
C VAL A 265 -9.56 0.21 -11.22
N VAL A 266 -8.34 0.73 -10.98
CA VAL A 266 -7.38 0.12 -10.06
C VAL A 266 -7.89 0.14 -8.62
N LEU A 267 -8.42 1.27 -8.14
CA LEU A 267 -8.97 1.36 -6.79
C LEU A 267 -10.13 0.36 -6.59
N THR A 268 -11.02 0.25 -7.57
CA THR A 268 -12.14 -0.69 -7.51
C THR A 268 -11.64 -2.14 -7.53
N CYS A 269 -10.66 -2.48 -8.36
CA CYS A 269 -10.04 -3.81 -8.36
C CYS A 269 -9.43 -4.15 -7.01
N LEU A 270 -8.60 -3.27 -6.46
CA LEU A 270 -7.94 -3.49 -5.17
C LEU A 270 -8.94 -3.62 -4.02
N ALA A 271 -10.05 -2.86 -4.06
CA ALA A 271 -11.15 -3.02 -3.12
C ALA A 271 -11.80 -4.40 -3.22
N ARG A 272 -12.10 -4.87 -4.43
CA ARG A 272 -12.64 -6.22 -4.65
C ARG A 272 -11.66 -7.31 -4.22
N PHE A 273 -10.36 -7.14 -4.45
CA PHE A 273 -9.35 -8.08 -3.97
C PHE A 273 -9.24 -8.11 -2.45
N ALA A 274 -9.30 -6.96 -1.78
CA ALA A 274 -9.28 -6.88 -0.32
C ALA A 274 -10.49 -7.55 0.34
N GLN A 275 -11.60 -7.70 -0.40
CA GLN A 275 -12.82 -8.37 0.06
C GLN A 275 -12.78 -9.90 -0.13
N LEU A 276 -11.82 -10.43 -0.89
CA LEU A 276 -11.68 -11.88 -1.09
C LEU A 276 -11.25 -12.56 0.21
N ASP A 277 -11.94 -13.63 0.60
CA ASP A 277 -11.70 -14.35 1.85
C ASP A 277 -10.28 -14.90 2.01
N GLY A 278 -9.62 -15.20 0.89
CA GLY A 278 -8.25 -15.69 0.87
C GLY A 278 -7.18 -14.63 1.08
N VAL A 279 -7.55 -13.34 0.99
CA VAL A 279 -6.64 -12.20 1.16
C VAL A 279 -6.59 -11.77 2.61
N GLN A 280 -5.47 -12.10 3.26
CA GLN A 280 -5.22 -11.75 4.65
C GLN A 280 -4.95 -10.25 4.82
N SER A 281 -4.23 -9.63 3.89
CA SER A 281 -3.86 -8.22 3.97
C SER A 281 -3.50 -7.63 2.61
N LEU A 282 -3.83 -6.35 2.43
CA LEU A 282 -3.45 -5.53 1.29
C LEU A 282 -2.65 -4.32 1.76
N TYR A 283 -1.45 -4.14 1.22
CA TYR A 283 -0.61 -2.98 1.46
C TYR A 283 -0.61 -2.12 0.19
N LEU A 284 -0.79 -0.81 0.32
CA LEU A 284 -0.80 0.12 -0.81
C LEU A 284 0.18 1.26 -0.54
N SER A 285 1.04 1.59 -1.50
CA SER A 285 1.88 2.79 -1.43
C SER A 285 1.45 3.82 -2.47
N SER A 286 1.52 5.10 -2.09
CA SER A 286 1.31 6.20 -3.03
C SER A 286 1.98 7.49 -2.54
N ARG A 287 2.01 8.50 -3.40
CA ARG A 287 2.28 9.90 -3.03
C ARG A 287 0.96 10.61 -2.66
N PRO A 288 1.01 11.64 -1.81
CA PRO A 288 -0.19 12.32 -1.31
C PRO A 288 -0.80 13.32 -2.31
N TYR A 289 -0.88 12.99 -3.60
CA TYR A 289 -1.43 13.88 -4.67
C TYR A 289 -2.96 14.02 -4.61
N GLY A 290 -3.51 14.41 -3.47
CA GLY A 290 -4.96 14.54 -3.28
C GLY A 290 -5.72 13.20 -3.24
N PHE A 291 -5.03 12.06 -3.34
CA PHE A 291 -5.64 10.73 -3.28
C PHE A 291 -6.19 10.34 -1.91
N GLU A 292 -5.92 11.13 -0.86
CA GLU A 292 -6.39 10.80 0.49
C GLU A 292 -7.92 10.62 0.55
N THR A 293 -8.67 11.50 -0.12
CA THR A 293 -10.14 11.40 -0.15
C THR A 293 -10.61 10.17 -0.91
N ASP A 294 -10.04 9.90 -2.09
CA ASP A 294 -10.40 8.73 -2.91
C ASP A 294 -10.09 7.43 -2.15
N LEU A 295 -8.89 7.33 -1.57
CA LEU A 295 -8.45 6.16 -0.79
C LEU A 295 -9.27 5.95 0.48
N LYS A 296 -9.64 7.02 1.20
CA LYS A 296 -10.54 6.92 2.37
C LYS A 296 -11.93 6.47 1.97
N ARG A 297 -12.46 6.94 0.83
CA ARG A 297 -13.75 6.51 0.32
C ARG A 297 -13.74 5.04 -0.12
N THR A 298 -12.67 4.60 -0.76
CA THR A 298 -12.53 3.22 -1.24
C THR A 298 -12.22 2.24 -0.10
N PHE A 299 -11.41 2.65 0.87
CA PHE A 299 -10.95 1.83 1.99
C PHE A 299 -11.26 2.51 3.32
N ASP A 300 -12.55 2.52 3.67
CA ASP A 300 -13.11 3.19 4.85
C ASP A 300 -12.45 2.76 6.17
N ARG A 301 -11.99 1.51 6.27
CA ARG A 301 -11.34 0.92 7.45
C ARG A 301 -9.85 0.61 7.25
N SER A 302 -9.16 1.47 6.52
CA SER A 302 -7.72 1.34 6.28
C SER A 302 -6.87 1.94 7.41
N ARG A 303 -5.70 1.33 7.66
CA ARG A 303 -4.66 1.90 8.53
C ARG A 303 -3.67 2.71 7.72
N TRP A 304 -3.39 3.93 8.17
CA TRP A 304 -2.56 4.89 7.45
C TRP A 304 -1.20 5.04 8.10
N TYR A 305 -0.16 4.98 7.28
CA TYR A 305 1.23 5.08 7.70
C TYR A 305 1.94 6.15 6.89
N ARG A 306 2.94 6.77 7.53
CA ARG A 306 3.92 7.62 6.87
C ARG A 306 5.30 7.24 7.39
N LEU A 307 6.24 7.01 6.47
CA LEU A 307 7.66 6.90 6.80
C LEU A 307 8.15 8.22 7.38
N LYS A 308 8.90 8.14 8.47
CA LYS A 308 9.60 9.29 9.04
C LYS A 308 10.88 9.54 8.28
N LEU A 309 11.36 10.79 8.32
CA LEU A 309 12.71 11.14 7.90
C LEU A 309 13.74 10.34 8.71
N LEU A 310 14.94 10.18 8.16
CA LEU A 310 16.02 9.50 8.84
C LEU A 310 16.43 10.30 10.08
N SER A 311 16.52 9.61 11.22
CA SER A 311 17.20 10.16 12.40
C SER A 311 18.71 10.19 12.16
N GLN A 312 19.44 10.92 13.01
CA GLN A 312 20.91 11.01 12.92
C GLN A 312 21.56 9.62 12.96
N GLU A 313 21.09 8.75 13.86
CA GLU A 313 21.54 7.35 13.96
C GLU A 313 21.32 6.57 12.66
N LYS A 314 20.16 6.75 12.02
CA LYS A 314 19.84 6.09 10.76
C LYS A 314 20.65 6.64 9.59
N ILE A 315 21.03 7.93 9.61
CA ILE A 315 21.96 8.50 8.65
C ILE A 315 23.32 7.83 8.79
N VAL A 316 23.88 7.73 10.01
CA VAL A 316 25.16 7.04 10.25
C VAL A 316 25.13 5.62 9.74
N LEU A 317 24.06 4.87 10.04
CA LEU A 317 23.90 3.50 9.56
C LEU A 317 23.82 3.42 8.02
N ALA A 318 23.09 4.33 7.39
CA ALA A 318 22.99 4.38 5.94
C ALA A 318 24.34 4.69 5.27
N VAL A 319 25.12 5.63 5.83
CA VAL A 319 26.48 5.96 5.36
C VAL A 319 27.39 4.75 5.52
N HIS A 320 27.36 4.06 6.67
CA HIS A 320 28.14 2.85 6.89
C HIS A 320 27.84 1.75 5.88
N ASN A 321 26.55 1.46 5.67
CA ASN A 321 26.13 0.44 4.71
C ASN A 321 26.54 0.82 3.28
N PHE A 322 26.45 2.10 2.93
CA PHE A 322 26.89 2.61 1.64
C PHE A 322 28.41 2.42 1.43
N LEU A 323 29.23 2.84 2.40
CA LEU A 323 30.68 2.69 2.33
C LEU A 323 31.08 1.21 2.24
N ARG A 324 30.46 0.34 3.04
CA ARG A 324 30.67 -1.11 2.99
C ARG A 324 30.36 -1.72 1.62
N ALA A 325 29.39 -1.16 0.89
CA ALA A 325 29.02 -1.64 -0.43
C ALA A 325 29.85 -1.01 -1.57
N LYS A 326 30.35 0.22 -1.42
CA LYS A 326 30.88 1.03 -2.54
C LYS A 326 32.34 1.47 -2.41
N LEU A 327 32.87 1.51 -1.19
CA LEU A 327 34.27 1.82 -0.92
C LEU A 327 35.04 0.49 -0.80
N LYS A 328 35.99 0.29 -1.71
CA LYS A 328 36.81 -0.91 -1.77
C LYS A 328 37.55 -1.09 -0.44
N ASP A 329 37.60 -2.33 0.04
CA ASP A 329 38.32 -2.74 1.26
C ASP A 329 37.84 -2.12 2.58
N TYR A 330 36.86 -1.22 2.57
CA TYR A 330 36.28 -0.62 3.79
C TYR A 330 35.78 -1.67 4.80
N LYS A 331 35.27 -2.81 4.31
CA LYS A 331 34.84 -3.93 5.17
C LYS A 331 35.99 -4.58 5.96
N HIS A 332 37.23 -4.43 5.48
CA HIS A 332 38.45 -4.99 6.05
C HIS A 332 39.23 -4.00 6.90
N TYR A 333 38.85 -2.72 6.91
CA TYR A 333 39.46 -1.74 7.80
C TYR A 333 39.22 -2.13 9.26
N GLU A 334 40.20 -1.84 10.12
CA GLU A 334 40.04 -1.96 11.56
C GLU A 334 38.83 -1.12 12.03
N GLU A 335 38.15 -1.60 13.07
CA GLU A 335 36.93 -0.97 13.57
C GLU A 335 37.12 0.51 13.92
N LYS A 336 38.22 0.83 14.60
CA LYS A 336 38.59 2.21 14.95
C LYS A 336 38.68 3.11 13.70
N HIS A 337 39.35 2.65 12.65
CA HIS A 337 39.46 3.39 11.38
C HIS A 337 38.11 3.56 10.68
N ARG A 338 37.26 2.52 10.69
CA ARG A 338 35.89 2.64 10.14
C ARG A 338 35.07 3.68 10.89
N LEU A 339 35.16 3.70 12.22
CA LEU A 339 34.48 4.66 13.08
C LEU A 339 34.98 6.09 12.83
N ASP A 340 36.30 6.27 12.69
CA ASP A 340 36.89 7.59 12.39
C ASP A 340 36.41 8.12 11.04
N VAL A 341 36.43 7.29 9.98
CA VAL A 341 35.91 7.67 8.66
C VAL A 341 34.43 8.04 8.72
N LEU A 342 33.62 7.21 9.41
CA LEU A 342 32.19 7.47 9.56
C LEU A 342 31.92 8.77 10.30
N LYS A 343 32.60 8.98 11.43
CA LYS A 343 32.41 10.15 12.26
C LYS A 343 32.66 11.42 11.47
N GLN A 344 33.79 11.51 10.77
CA GLN A 344 34.14 12.70 10.00
C GLN A 344 33.17 12.94 8.84
N LEU A 345 32.80 11.89 8.09
CA LEU A 345 31.89 12.02 6.97
C LEU A 345 30.48 12.40 7.41
N CYS A 346 29.97 11.76 8.46
CA CYS A 346 28.67 12.08 9.02
C CYS A 346 28.65 13.49 9.63
N GLU A 347 29.66 13.91 10.40
CA GLU A 347 29.76 15.29 10.90
C GLU A 347 29.64 16.29 9.75
N CYS A 348 30.34 16.07 8.65
CA CYS A 348 30.29 16.98 7.51
C CYS A 348 28.95 16.98 6.76
N ILE A 349 28.32 15.82 6.58
CA ILE A 349 26.98 15.71 5.99
C ILE A 349 25.96 16.43 6.88
N MET A 350 26.06 16.24 8.20
CA MET A 350 25.12 16.80 9.16
C MET A 350 25.30 18.32 9.32
N ILE A 351 26.53 18.83 9.29
CA ILE A 351 26.77 20.28 9.38
C ILE A 351 26.29 21.01 8.13
N ASN A 352 26.53 20.46 6.94
CA ASN A 352 26.32 21.19 5.68
C ASN A 352 24.99 20.86 4.99
N LEU A 353 24.42 19.68 5.25
CA LEU A 353 23.35 19.11 4.43
C LEU A 353 22.25 18.42 5.24
N PHE A 354 22.11 18.67 6.55
CA PHE A 354 21.13 17.94 7.38
C PHE A 354 19.71 17.92 6.81
N ASP A 355 19.21 19.07 6.36
CA ASP A 355 17.85 19.22 5.80
C ASP A 355 17.63 18.39 4.53
N VAL A 356 18.72 18.05 3.84
CA VAL A 356 18.72 17.24 2.61
C VAL A 356 19.00 15.78 2.95
N ALA A 357 19.96 15.51 3.83
CA ALA A 357 20.46 14.20 4.17
C ALA A 357 19.51 13.36 5.04
N ASN A 358 18.49 13.98 5.64
CA ASN A 358 17.45 13.25 6.36
C ASN A 358 16.43 12.56 5.41
N VAL A 359 16.41 12.90 4.12
CA VAL A 359 15.62 12.19 3.09
C VAL A 359 16.48 11.07 2.49
N PRO A 360 16.05 9.79 2.56
CA PRO A 360 16.86 8.65 2.14
C PRO A 360 17.45 8.75 0.73
N LEU A 361 16.63 9.14 -0.26
CA LEU A 361 17.09 9.28 -1.64
C LEU A 361 18.15 10.38 -1.79
N LEU A 362 17.98 11.51 -1.12
CA LEU A 362 18.89 12.64 -1.21
C LEU A 362 20.22 12.31 -0.52
N LEU A 363 20.19 11.62 0.63
CA LEU A 363 21.40 11.09 1.27
C LEU A 363 22.16 10.14 0.34
N TYR A 364 21.46 9.19 -0.28
CA TYR A 364 22.10 8.28 -1.23
C TYR A 364 22.77 9.03 -2.38
N MET A 365 22.14 10.09 -2.89
CA MET A 365 22.71 10.91 -3.96
C MET A 365 23.93 11.71 -3.53
N VAL A 366 23.90 12.30 -2.34
CA VAL A 366 25.07 12.94 -1.72
C VAL A 366 26.23 11.95 -1.64
N LEU A 367 25.97 10.73 -1.18
CA LEU A 367 26.98 9.69 -1.03
C LEU A 367 27.54 9.20 -2.37
N VAL A 368 26.69 8.98 -3.37
CA VAL A 368 27.14 8.62 -4.73
C VAL A 368 28.01 9.72 -5.33
N ARG A 369 27.60 10.99 -5.20
CA ARG A 369 28.36 12.12 -5.78
C ARG A 369 29.70 12.33 -5.10
N THR A 370 29.74 12.15 -3.78
CA THR A 370 30.98 12.30 -3.00
C THR A 370 31.86 11.07 -3.00
N LEU A 371 31.42 9.95 -3.57
CA LEU A 371 32.15 8.68 -3.51
C LEU A 371 33.59 8.79 -4.04
N ASP A 372 33.81 9.43 -5.19
CA ASP A 372 35.15 9.57 -5.76
C ASP A 372 36.02 10.51 -4.93
N VAL A 373 35.39 11.55 -4.35
CA VAL A 373 36.05 12.45 -3.40
C VAL A 373 36.43 11.71 -2.13
N ILE A 374 35.57 10.83 -1.62
CA ILE A 374 35.84 9.97 -0.45
C ILE A 374 36.99 9.01 -0.78
N ARG A 375 36.95 8.34 -1.94
CA ARG A 375 37.98 7.39 -2.38
C ARG A 375 39.36 8.00 -2.48
N ALA A 376 39.49 9.16 -3.12
CA ALA A 376 40.77 9.85 -3.30
C ALA A 376 41.40 10.33 -1.99
N ARG A 377 40.68 10.20 -0.87
CA ARG A 377 40.94 10.92 0.38
C ARG A 377 40.96 10.02 1.61
N VAL A 378 40.44 8.80 1.49
CA VAL A 378 40.76 7.73 2.41
C VAL A 378 42.17 7.27 2.09
N ASN A 379 43.10 7.47 3.02
CA ASN A 379 44.45 6.96 2.86
C ASN A 379 44.40 5.42 2.91
N GLU A 380 44.73 4.75 1.81
CA GLU A 380 44.67 3.28 1.74
C GLU A 380 45.68 2.56 2.65
N HIS A 381 46.72 3.27 3.12
CA HIS A 381 47.79 2.71 3.95
C HIS A 381 47.54 2.93 5.44
N THR A 382 46.99 4.10 5.82
CA THR A 382 46.68 4.45 7.22
C THR A 382 45.20 4.27 7.55
N HIS A 383 44.38 3.93 6.55
CA HIS A 383 42.91 3.81 6.64
C HIS A 383 42.22 5.02 7.29
N SER A 384 42.83 6.20 7.22
CA SER A 384 42.38 7.44 7.86
C SER A 384 41.88 8.47 6.85
N ILE A 385 41.02 9.39 7.30
CA ILE A 385 40.54 10.55 6.53
C ILE A 385 40.90 11.86 7.27
N THR A 386 41.43 12.87 6.57
CA THR A 386 41.79 14.16 7.20
C THR A 386 40.59 15.11 7.31
N ARG A 387 40.49 15.87 8.41
CA ARG A 387 39.37 16.79 8.72
C ARG A 387 39.15 17.91 7.70
N ASP A 388 40.21 18.38 7.06
CA ASP A 388 40.16 19.52 6.13
C ASP A 388 39.48 19.18 4.79
N MET A 389 39.11 17.91 4.58
CA MET A 389 38.68 17.36 3.30
C MET A 389 37.29 17.74 2.82
N LEU A 390 36.40 18.15 3.72
CA LEU A 390 35.01 18.52 3.38
C LEU A 390 34.70 20.00 3.63
N LYS A 391 35.58 20.74 4.30
CA LYS A 391 35.50 22.21 4.39
C LYS A 391 35.66 22.88 3.02
N ASN A 392 36.46 22.29 2.12
CA ASN A 392 36.70 22.81 0.77
C ASN A 392 35.89 22.09 -0.31
N ALA A 393 35.23 20.97 0.02
CA ALA A 393 34.18 20.43 -0.83
C ALA A 393 32.97 21.34 -0.62
N ASN A 394 32.95 22.50 -1.31
CA ASN A 394 31.77 23.31 -1.46
C ASN A 394 30.70 22.39 -2.08
N MET A 395 29.95 21.71 -1.22
CA MET A 395 28.86 20.81 -1.58
C MET A 395 27.73 21.73 -2.00
N ASP A 396 27.88 22.31 -3.19
CA ASP A 396 26.91 23.23 -3.74
C ASP A 396 25.58 22.50 -3.84
N ILE A 397 24.70 22.82 -2.90
CA ILE A 397 23.36 22.24 -2.80
C ILE A 397 22.63 22.43 -4.12
N LEU A 398 22.85 23.56 -4.81
CA LEU A 398 22.25 23.82 -6.12
C LEU A 398 22.74 22.82 -7.16
N HIS A 399 24.05 22.53 -7.19
CA HIS A 399 24.62 21.52 -8.08
C HIS A 399 24.12 20.11 -7.74
N LEU A 400 24.00 19.75 -6.46
CA LEU A 400 23.43 18.46 -6.03
C LEU A 400 21.97 18.30 -6.49
N VAL A 401 21.16 19.36 -6.33
CA VAL A 401 19.77 19.42 -6.80
C VAL A 401 19.71 19.37 -8.33
N GLU A 402 20.62 20.03 -9.04
CA GLU A 402 20.67 19.97 -10.50
C GLU A 402 20.99 18.55 -10.99
N CYS A 403 21.99 17.88 -10.40
CA CYS A 403 22.29 16.48 -10.69
C CYS A 403 21.08 15.57 -10.39
N PHE A 404 20.37 15.80 -9.28
CA PHE A 404 19.12 15.10 -8.95
C PHE A 404 18.08 15.25 -10.04
N ILE A 405 17.81 16.49 -10.45
CA ILE A 405 16.81 16.79 -11.49
C ILE A 405 17.20 16.11 -12.81
N ASN A 406 18.47 16.22 -13.21
CA ASN A 406 18.95 15.62 -14.45
C ASN A 406 18.81 14.09 -14.44
N ARG A 407 19.18 13.42 -13.34
CA ARG A 407 19.05 11.96 -13.22
C ARG A 407 17.60 11.50 -13.20
N LYS A 408 16.71 12.24 -12.52
CA LYS A 408 15.27 11.93 -12.51
C LYS A 408 14.64 12.07 -13.89
N ILE A 409 15.02 13.10 -14.63
CA ILE A 409 14.59 13.27 -16.02
C ILE A 409 15.11 12.13 -16.89
N GLU A 410 16.37 11.71 -16.70
CA GLU A 410 16.94 10.57 -17.42
C GLU A 410 16.12 9.30 -17.17
N ILE A 411 15.92 8.91 -15.90
CA ILE A 411 15.10 7.74 -15.52
C ILE A 411 13.69 7.82 -16.10
N LEU A 412 13.06 8.99 -16.09
CA LEU A 412 11.74 9.18 -16.66
C LEU A 412 11.72 8.87 -18.17
N VAL A 413 12.76 9.32 -18.89
CA VAL A 413 12.88 9.17 -20.35
C VAL A 413 13.36 7.77 -20.74
N THR A 414 14.28 7.16 -19.98
CA THR A 414 14.90 5.87 -20.33
C THR A 414 14.15 4.68 -19.74
N ASP A 415 13.80 4.76 -18.45
CA ASP A 415 13.37 3.58 -17.69
C ASP A 415 11.85 3.49 -17.59
N LYS A 416 11.16 4.65 -17.55
CA LYS A 416 9.69 4.70 -17.38
C LYS A 416 8.92 4.85 -18.70
N ALA A 417 9.45 5.60 -19.66
CA ALA A 417 8.84 5.70 -20.99
C ALA A 417 9.09 4.42 -21.83
N GLY A 418 10.20 3.73 -21.56
CA GLY A 418 10.63 2.49 -22.21
C GLY A 418 10.74 2.57 -23.73
N ILE A 419 11.13 1.45 -24.35
CA ILE A 419 11.29 1.30 -25.81
C ILE A 419 10.19 0.39 -26.38
N THR A 420 9.43 -0.29 -25.51
CA THR A 420 8.41 -1.27 -25.87
C THR A 420 7.00 -0.68 -25.89
N ASP A 421 6.11 -1.33 -26.65
CA ASP A 421 4.68 -1.03 -26.69
C ASP A 421 4.02 -1.14 -25.30
N SER A 422 4.43 -2.10 -24.45
CA SER A 422 3.95 -2.20 -23.07
C SER A 422 4.33 -0.97 -22.23
N ALA A 423 5.56 -0.46 -22.36
CA ALA A 423 6.02 0.70 -21.62
C ALA A 423 5.32 2.00 -22.04
N SER A 424 4.85 2.06 -23.31
CA SER A 424 4.04 3.17 -23.82
C SER A 424 2.70 3.36 -23.08
N MET A 425 2.23 2.32 -22.37
CA MET A 425 0.99 2.37 -21.59
C MET A 425 1.17 2.94 -20.18
N THR A 426 2.40 3.19 -19.74
CA THR A 426 2.65 3.83 -18.44
C THR A 426 2.15 5.27 -18.44
N ALA A 427 1.74 5.78 -17.28
CA ALA A 427 1.29 7.17 -17.17
C ALA A 427 2.41 8.17 -17.53
N ALA A 428 3.68 7.79 -17.34
CA ALA A 428 4.84 8.60 -17.73
C ALA A 428 4.99 8.70 -19.26
N ALA A 429 4.91 7.58 -19.99
CA ALA A 429 5.07 7.57 -21.45
C ALA A 429 4.02 8.44 -22.18
N LYS A 430 2.78 8.45 -21.67
CA LYS A 430 1.68 9.25 -22.24
C LYS A 430 1.87 10.77 -22.15
N THR A 431 2.91 11.26 -21.47
CA THR A 431 3.07 12.71 -21.24
C THR A 431 3.81 13.48 -22.32
N ASP A 432 4.36 12.87 -23.38
CA ASP A 432 4.94 13.50 -24.61
C ASP A 432 5.71 14.83 -24.41
N GLU A 433 6.33 15.02 -23.25
CA GLU A 433 6.99 16.26 -22.87
C GLU A 433 8.50 16.12 -23.02
N LYS A 434 9.06 16.82 -24.01
CA LYS A 434 10.52 16.95 -24.16
C LYS A 434 11.15 17.46 -22.86
N LYS A 435 12.37 17.01 -22.55
CA LYS A 435 13.19 17.40 -21.37
C LYS A 435 13.13 18.90 -21.04
N GLU A 436 13.22 19.76 -22.06
CA GLU A 436 13.17 21.21 -21.88
C GLU A 436 11.80 21.73 -21.41
N LYS A 437 10.70 21.13 -21.89
CA LYS A 437 9.35 21.45 -21.40
C LYS A 437 9.17 21.04 -19.95
N ILE A 438 9.70 19.87 -19.58
CA ILE A 438 9.69 19.36 -18.20
C ILE A 438 10.43 20.35 -17.29
N LYS A 439 11.66 20.73 -17.63
CA LYS A 439 12.45 21.72 -16.85
C LYS A 439 11.69 23.03 -16.68
N ASN A 440 11.16 23.59 -17.76
CA ASN A 440 10.40 24.84 -17.71
C ASN A 440 9.14 24.74 -16.85
N ARG A 441 8.43 23.60 -16.86
CA ARG A 441 7.28 23.35 -15.98
C ARG A 441 7.68 23.34 -14.52
N HIS A 442 8.78 22.67 -14.19
CA HIS A 442 9.30 22.56 -12.83
C HIS A 442 9.79 23.89 -12.26
N ILE A 443 10.43 24.72 -13.08
CA ILE A 443 10.79 26.09 -12.70
C ILE A 443 9.54 26.87 -12.30
N LEU A 444 8.46 26.79 -13.09
CA LEU A 444 7.21 27.49 -12.77
C LEU A 444 6.56 26.97 -11.48
N LEU A 445 6.58 25.66 -11.25
CA LEU A 445 6.08 25.06 -10.01
C LEU A 445 6.91 25.51 -8.79
N ALA A 446 8.24 25.50 -8.90
CA ALA A 446 9.13 25.98 -7.85
C ALA A 446 8.85 27.46 -7.54
N MET A 447 8.64 28.30 -8.55
CA MET A 447 8.26 29.70 -8.32
C MET A 447 6.91 29.84 -7.61
N CYS A 448 5.96 28.93 -7.83
CA CYS A 448 4.69 28.90 -7.10
C CYS A 448 4.86 28.55 -5.62
N VAL A 449 5.88 27.78 -5.26
CA VAL A 449 6.19 27.40 -3.88
C VAL A 449 7.02 28.48 -3.17
N MET A 450 8.02 29.04 -3.85
CA MET A 450 9.00 29.97 -3.25
C MET A 450 8.48 31.40 -3.10
N PHE A 451 7.57 31.84 -3.97
CA PHE A 451 7.12 33.23 -4.05
C PHE A 451 5.61 33.32 -3.86
N ASP A 452 5.14 34.34 -3.15
CA ASP A 452 3.71 34.63 -2.98
C ASP A 452 3.04 35.13 -4.27
N SER A 453 1.72 35.31 -4.26
CA SER A 453 0.96 35.74 -5.45
C SER A 453 1.45 37.09 -6.00
N LYS A 454 1.71 38.06 -5.12
CA LYS A 454 2.12 39.42 -5.49
C LYS A 454 3.51 39.43 -6.14
N SER A 455 4.46 38.69 -5.56
CA SER A 455 5.82 38.55 -6.10
C SER A 455 5.81 37.83 -7.45
N ARG A 456 4.99 36.79 -7.58
CA ARG A 456 4.83 36.09 -8.88
C ARG A 456 4.22 36.97 -9.95
N GLU A 457 3.34 37.91 -9.60
CA GLU A 457 2.77 38.86 -10.56
C GLU A 457 3.83 39.79 -11.15
N GLN A 458 4.84 40.14 -10.37
CA GLN A 458 5.98 40.95 -10.81
C GLN A 458 7.01 40.13 -11.60
N LEU A 459 7.25 38.87 -11.21
CA LEU A 459 8.29 38.02 -11.80
C LEU A 459 7.85 37.24 -13.05
N LEU A 460 6.55 36.95 -13.18
CA LEU A 460 6.01 36.11 -14.25
C LEU A 460 5.07 36.90 -15.15
N SER A 461 5.27 36.78 -16.46
CA SER A 461 4.29 37.27 -17.43
C SER A 461 2.94 36.57 -17.28
N LYS A 462 1.83 37.22 -17.66
CA LYS A 462 0.46 36.64 -17.62
C LYS A 462 0.41 35.24 -18.27
N LYS A 463 1.15 35.01 -19.35
CA LYS A 463 1.27 33.70 -20.01
C LYS A 463 1.95 32.66 -19.12
N LYS A 464 3.07 33.01 -18.46
CA LYS A 464 3.77 32.11 -17.52
C LYS A 464 2.92 31.82 -16.29
N GLN A 465 2.18 32.81 -15.76
CA GLN A 465 1.25 32.61 -14.65
C GLN A 465 0.13 31.62 -15.00
N LYS A 466 -0.49 31.75 -16.19
CA LYS A 466 -1.50 30.79 -16.66
C LYS A 466 -0.93 29.37 -16.78
N LYS A 467 0.31 29.24 -17.28
CA LYS A 467 1.01 27.95 -17.34
C LYS A 467 1.28 27.37 -15.95
N ALA A 468 1.71 28.19 -15.00
CA ALA A 468 1.98 27.77 -13.63
C ALA A 468 0.71 27.26 -12.93
N ARG A 469 -0.42 27.97 -13.07
CA ARG A 469 -1.73 27.51 -12.56
C ARG A 469 -2.15 26.17 -13.17
N LYS A 470 -1.99 26.01 -14.48
CA LYS A 470 -2.27 24.72 -15.17
C LYS A 470 -1.36 23.60 -14.64
N ALA A 471 -0.07 23.89 -14.41
CA ALA A 471 0.87 22.92 -13.86
C ALA A 471 0.51 22.53 -12.41
N MET A 472 0.14 23.48 -11.55
CA MET A 472 -0.32 23.20 -10.18
C MET A 472 -1.57 22.32 -10.17
N LYS A 473 -2.54 22.60 -11.06
CA LYS A 473 -3.73 21.76 -11.21
C LYS A 473 -3.35 20.31 -11.56
N LYS A 474 -2.46 20.12 -12.53
CA LYS A 474 -1.92 18.80 -12.87
C LYS A 474 -1.24 18.08 -11.69
N VAL A 475 -0.46 18.79 -10.88
CA VAL A 475 0.15 18.21 -9.66
C VAL A 475 -0.92 17.71 -8.70
N ASN A 476 -1.97 18.49 -8.48
CA ASN A 476 -3.07 18.14 -7.57
C ASN A 476 -3.89 16.95 -8.08
N GLU A 477 -4.00 16.79 -9.38
CA GLU A 477 -4.69 15.67 -10.03
C GLU A 477 -3.80 14.41 -10.12
N GLY A 478 -2.53 14.53 -9.70
CA GLY A 478 -1.54 13.47 -9.80
C GLY A 478 -0.95 13.30 -11.20
N ASP A 479 -1.29 14.14 -12.19
CA ASP A 479 -0.76 14.11 -13.56
C ASP A 479 0.76 14.40 -13.66
N GLU A 480 1.36 14.95 -12.61
CA GLU A 480 2.81 15.18 -12.54
C GLU A 480 3.55 13.87 -12.22
N LYS A 481 4.21 13.28 -13.21
CA LYS A 481 4.89 11.97 -13.08
C LYS A 481 6.40 12.01 -12.91
N THR A 482 7.02 13.18 -12.92
CA THR A 482 8.48 13.26 -12.86
C THR A 482 9.02 13.01 -11.45
N GLY A 483 8.19 13.24 -10.41
CA GLY A 483 8.61 13.07 -9.02
C GLY A 483 9.71 14.01 -8.58
N LEU A 484 9.78 15.16 -9.24
CA LEU A 484 10.63 16.29 -8.90
C LEU A 484 9.91 17.29 -7.99
N VAL A 485 8.59 17.42 -8.09
CA VAL A 485 7.77 18.27 -7.22
C VAL A 485 7.03 17.41 -6.20
N LEU A 486 7.15 17.79 -4.93
CA LEU A 486 6.35 17.22 -3.85
C LEU A 486 4.92 17.75 -3.97
N GLY A 487 3.94 16.88 -3.71
CA GLY A 487 2.53 17.27 -3.78
C GLY A 487 2.18 18.39 -2.79
N PRO A 488 0.94 18.89 -2.78
CA PRO A 488 0.54 20.09 -2.03
C PRO A 488 0.37 19.79 -0.54
N SER A 489 1.39 19.24 0.11
CA SER A 489 1.63 19.52 1.52
C SER A 489 2.35 20.87 1.58
N ILE A 490 1.63 21.95 1.24
CA ILE A 490 2.08 23.32 1.56
C ILE A 490 2.00 23.44 3.08
N THR A 491 2.94 22.81 3.77
CA THR A 491 3.34 23.26 5.09
C THR A 491 4.37 24.32 4.80
N THR A 492 3.97 25.56 4.98
CA THR A 492 4.79 26.76 4.84
C THR A 492 6.12 26.53 5.54
N VAL A 493 7.19 26.25 4.78
CA VAL A 493 8.55 26.34 5.34
C VAL A 493 8.84 27.82 5.44
N THR A 494 8.52 28.39 6.60
CA THR A 494 8.96 29.74 6.95
C THR A 494 10.48 29.69 7.08
N ILE A 495 11.19 30.04 6.00
CA ILE A 495 12.62 30.36 6.10
C ILE A 495 12.70 31.64 6.92
N LYS A 496 12.95 31.51 8.22
CA LYS A 496 13.40 32.64 9.03
C LYS A 496 14.75 33.08 8.45
N LYS A 497 14.78 34.27 7.84
CA LYS A 497 16.04 34.98 7.62
C LYS A 497 16.70 35.17 8.99
N SER A 498 17.90 34.63 9.14
CA SER A 498 18.88 35.12 10.12
C SER A 498 19.30 36.54 9.76
#